data_AF-A0A3L9Y4D5-F1
#
_entry.id   AF-A0A3L9Y4D5-F1
#
_cell.length_a   1.000
_cell.length_b   1.000
_cell.length_c   1.000
_cell.angle_alpha   90.00
_cell.angle_beta   90.00
_cell.angle_gamma   90.00
#
_symmetry.space_group_name_H-M   'P 1'
#
loop_
_entity.id
_entity.type
_entity.pdbx_description
1 polymer ?
#
loop_
_entity_poly.entity_id
_entity_poly.type
_entity_poly.pdbx_seq_one_letter_code
_entity_poly.pdbx_strand_id
1 'polypeptide(L)'
;MTMTPEAPRPYFTRRITYRIPLIGRMAREVVEGDEDTPFYAIAMLVGLWGSAFMIFGYPGLIIPALILVLAMFLTLIRITLG
;
A
#
# COMPACT_ATOMS: atom_id res chain seq x y z
N MET A 1 -23.31 -28.15 24.93
CA MET A 1 -22.04 -27.92 24.22
C MET A 1 -22.15 -26.56 23.55
N THR A 2 -21.64 -25.51 24.19
CA THR A 2 -21.72 -24.12 23.72
C THR A 2 -20.55 -23.84 22.78
N MET A 3 -20.83 -23.63 21.49
CA MET A 3 -19.88 -23.11 20.51
C MET A 3 -19.61 -21.64 20.86
N THR A 4 -18.56 -21.36 21.62
CA THR A 4 -18.04 -20.00 21.74
C THR A 4 -17.51 -19.60 20.36
N PRO A 5 -18.02 -18.56 19.69
CA PRO A 5 -17.47 -18.13 18.40
C PRO A 5 -16.01 -17.71 18.64
N GLU A 6 -15.07 -18.40 18.00
CA GLU A 6 -13.64 -18.07 18.03
C GLU A 6 -13.51 -16.63 17.52
N ALA A 7 -13.08 -15.72 18.41
CA ALA A 7 -12.88 -14.32 18.06
C ALA A 7 -11.94 -14.22 16.84
N PRO A 8 -12.29 -13.46 15.78
CA PRO A 8 -11.47 -13.38 14.58
C PRO A 8 -10.06 -12.94 14.96
N ARG A 9 -9.05 -13.79 14.68
CA ARG A 9 -7.65 -13.45 14.94
C ARG A 9 -7.33 -12.15 14.19
N PRO A 10 -7.05 -11.04 14.88
CA PRO A 10 -6.76 -9.81 14.18
C PRO A 10 -5.42 -9.98 13.49
N TYR A 11 -5.45 -10.12 12.17
CA TYR A 11 -4.26 -10.10 11.30
C TYR A 11 -3.36 -8.96 11.77
N PHE A 12 -2.13 -9.29 12.15
CA PHE A 12 -1.12 -8.36 12.63
C PHE A 12 -0.95 -7.14 11.69
N THR A 13 -1.23 -7.35 10.40
CA THR A 13 -1.34 -6.37 9.32
C THR A 13 -2.28 -5.19 9.63
N ARG A 14 -3.45 -5.42 10.26
CA ARG A 14 -4.43 -4.35 10.55
C ARG A 14 -3.93 -3.39 11.63
N ARG A 15 -3.04 -3.83 12.53
CA ARG A 15 -2.57 -2.98 13.64
C ARG A 15 -1.42 -2.05 13.22
N ILE A 16 -0.65 -2.43 12.21
CA ILE A 16 0.49 -1.64 11.68
C ILE A 16 0.02 -0.63 10.65
N THR A 17 -0.86 -1.02 9.72
CA THR A 17 -1.38 -0.11 8.69
C THR A 17 -2.14 1.07 9.31
N TYR A 18 -2.91 0.84 10.38
CA TYR A 18 -3.72 1.88 11.04
C TYR A 18 -2.94 2.82 11.96
N ARG A 19 -1.64 2.59 12.19
CA ARG A 19 -0.78 3.49 12.99
C ARG A 19 -0.07 4.54 12.16
N ILE A 20 -0.08 4.40 10.83
CA ILE A 20 0.50 5.40 9.94
C ILE A 20 -0.62 6.37 9.57
N PRO A 21 -0.63 7.62 10.08
CA PRO A 21 -1.79 8.51 9.95
C PRO A 21 -2.16 8.83 8.50
N LEU A 22 -1.20 8.79 7.56
CA LEU A 22 -1.46 8.95 6.13
C LEU A 22 -1.89 7.63 5.44
N ILE A 23 -1.06 6.58 5.56
CA ILE A 23 -1.29 5.32 4.84
C ILE A 23 -2.48 4.55 5.41
N GLY A 24 -2.70 4.61 6.73
CA GLY A 24 -3.83 3.96 7.41
C GLY A 24 -5.18 4.62 7.12
N ARG A 25 -5.19 5.94 6.91
CA ARG A 25 -6.40 6.66 6.47
C ARG A 25 -6.73 6.30 5.01
N MET A 26 -5.74 6.37 4.12
CA MET A 26 -5.90 6.00 2.71
C MET A 26 -6.33 4.54 2.54
N ALA A 27 -5.71 3.61 3.27
CA ALA A 27 -6.08 2.20 3.23
C ALA A 27 -7.50 1.93 3.75
N ARG A 28 -7.97 2.73 4.73
CA ARG A 28 -9.36 2.64 5.22
C ARG A 28 -10.35 3.21 4.22
N GLU A 29 -10.02 4.34 3.59
CA GLU A 29 -10.85 4.95 2.54
C GLU A 29 -10.91 4.04 1.29
N VAL A 30 -9.82 3.38 0.89
CA VAL A 30 -9.84 2.45 -0.27
C VAL A 30 -10.64 1.17 0.00
N VAL A 31 -10.71 0.70 1.24
CA VAL A 31 -11.45 -0.54 1.60
C VAL A 31 -12.91 -0.27 1.97
N GLU A 32 -13.20 0.90 2.52
CA GLU A 32 -14.48 1.24 3.15
C GLU A 32 -15.18 2.45 2.48
N GLY A 33 -14.54 3.05 1.48
CA GLY A 33 -15.04 4.21 0.73
C GLY A 33 -15.82 3.83 -0.53
N ASP A 34 -16.47 4.85 -1.10
CA ASP A 34 -17.32 4.80 -2.28
C ASP A 34 -16.59 4.27 -3.53
N GLU A 35 -17.33 3.87 -4.58
CA GLU A 35 -16.78 3.17 -5.77
C GLU A 35 -15.63 3.95 -6.46
N ASP A 36 -15.61 5.28 -6.34
CA ASP A 36 -14.58 6.16 -6.92
C ASP A 36 -13.31 6.34 -6.07
N THR A 37 -13.36 5.94 -4.80
CA THR A 37 -12.24 6.09 -3.84
C THR A 37 -10.91 5.49 -4.30
N PRO A 38 -10.84 4.27 -4.92
CA PRO A 38 -9.59 3.76 -5.46
C PRO A 38 -9.01 4.63 -6.57
N PHE A 39 -9.85 5.32 -7.36
CA PHE A 39 -9.39 6.20 -8.44
C PHE A 39 -8.67 7.44 -7.89
N TYR A 40 -9.20 8.03 -6.82
CA TYR A 40 -8.55 9.14 -6.12
C TYR A 40 -7.21 8.74 -5.48
N ALA A 41 -7.11 7.52 -4.95
CA ALA A 41 -5.85 7.02 -4.40
C ALA A 41 -4.76 6.89 -5.48
N ILE A 42 -5.11 6.39 -6.67
CA ILE A 42 -4.18 6.32 -7.81
C ILE A 42 -3.79 7.72 -8.27
N ALA A 43 -4.76 8.62 -8.45
CA ALA A 43 -4.52 9.99 -8.86
C ALA A 43 -3.57 10.72 -7.88
N MET A 44 -3.76 10.53 -6.57
CA MET A 44 -2.87 11.06 -5.55
C MET A 44 -1.47 10.47 -5.65
N LEU A 45 -1.32 9.17 -5.84
CA LEU A 45 -0.01 8.52 -5.95
C LEU A 45 0.75 8.99 -7.19
N VAL A 46 0.06 9.11 -8.33
CA VAL A 46 0.62 9.66 -9.57
C VAL A 46 0.99 11.13 -9.39
N GLY A 47 0.13 11.93 -8.75
CA GLY A 47 0.41 13.34 -8.45
C GLY A 47 1.61 13.52 -7.53
N LEU A 48 1.70 12.71 -6.47
CA LEU A 48 2.84 12.71 -5.55
C LEU A 48 4.14 12.35 -6.29
N TRP A 49 4.12 11.31 -7.12
CA TRP A 49 5.30 10.92 -7.89
C TRP A 49 5.70 12.00 -8.92
N GLY A 50 4.72 12.58 -9.63
CA GLY A 50 4.95 13.69 -10.55
C GLY A 50 5.57 14.91 -9.85
N SER A 51 5.08 15.26 -8.66
CA SER A 51 5.66 16.36 -7.87
C SER A 51 7.09 16.05 -7.40
N ALA A 52 7.39 14.79 -7.04
CA ALA A 52 8.73 14.38 -6.67
C ALA A 52 9.71 14.53 -7.83
N PHE A 53 9.28 14.22 -9.06
CA PHE A 53 10.06 14.48 -10.27
C PHE A 53 10.27 15.98 -10.52
N MET A 54 9.27 16.83 -10.29
CA MET A 54 9.43 18.27 -10.46
C MET A 54 10.37 18.90 -9.42
N ILE A 55 10.34 18.44 -8.17
CA ILE A 55 11.16 18.98 -7.08
C ILE A 55 12.61 18.46 -7.15
N PHE A 56 12.78 17.16 -7.37
CA PHE A 56 14.09 16.49 -7.29
C PHE A 56 14.69 16.14 -8.66
N GLY A 57 13.95 16.30 -9.76
CA GLY A 57 14.38 15.95 -11.11
C GLY A 57 14.50 14.44 -11.31
N TYR A 58 15.51 14.03 -12.08
CA TYR A 58 15.81 12.62 -12.38
C TYR A 58 15.90 11.71 -11.14
N PRO A 59 16.55 12.11 -10.02
CA PRO A 59 16.49 11.38 -8.75
C PRO A 59 15.08 11.01 -8.28
N GLY A 60 14.11 11.93 -8.41
CA GLY A 60 12.72 11.71 -8.02
C GLY A 60 12.01 10.62 -8.82
N LEU A 61 12.52 10.27 -10.00
CA LEU A 61 11.98 9.23 -10.87
C LEU A 61 12.75 7.90 -10.72
N ILE A 62 14.07 7.93 -10.67
CA ILE A 62 14.90 6.72 -10.64
C ILE A 62 14.80 5.96 -9.31
N ILE A 63 14.72 6.66 -8.17
CA ILE A 63 14.65 6.02 -6.85
C ILE A 63 13.39 5.12 -6.71
N PRO A 64 12.16 5.62 -6.93
CA PRO A 64 10.97 4.78 -6.84
C PRO A 64 10.97 3.66 -7.89
N ALA A 65 11.52 3.91 -9.09
CA ALA A 65 11.68 2.85 -10.10
C ALA A 65 12.59 1.71 -9.61
N LEU A 66 13.74 2.02 -9.01
CA LEU A 66 14.64 1.01 -8.44
C LEU A 66 14.00 0.25 -7.28
N ILE A 67 13.20 0.90 -6.44
CA ILE A 67 12.44 0.24 -5.37
C ILE A 67 11.42 -0.75 -5.96
N LEU A 68 10.71 -0.38 -7.03
CA LEU A 68 9.78 -1.28 -7.73
C LEU A 68 10.49 -2.46 -8.37
N VAL A 69 11.69 -2.26 -8.92
CA VAL A 69 12.53 -3.36 -9.44
C VAL A 69 12.91 -4.33 -8.32
N LEU A 70 13.34 -3.83 -7.17
CA LEU A 70 13.64 -4.68 -6.00
C LEU A 70 12.40 -5.43 -5.51
N ALA A 71 11.25 -4.76 -5.47
CA ALA A 71 9.98 -5.39 -5.13
C ALA A 71 9.64 -6.52 -6.11
N MET A 72 9.82 -6.32 -7.42
CA MET A 72 9.60 -7.35 -8.43
C MET A 72 10.52 -8.55 -8.24
N PHE A 73 11.81 -8.34 -7.94
CA PHE A 73 12.71 -9.44 -7.59
C PHE A 73 12.23 -10.22 -6.38
N LEU A 74 11.81 -9.53 -5.31
CA LEU A 74 11.24 -10.19 -4.14
C LEU A 74 9.98 -10.99 -4.49
N THR A 75 9.09 -10.43 -5.32
CA THR A 75 7.90 -11.12 -5.81
C THR A 75 8.25 -12.38 -6.59
N LEU A 76 9.20 -12.30 -7.52
CA LEU A 76 9.65 -13.45 -8.30
C LEU A 76 10.29 -14.53 -7.41
N ILE A 77 11.14 -14.12 -6.47
CA ILE A 77 11.75 -15.03 -5.50
C ILE A 77 10.66 -15.73 -4.68
N ARG A 78 9.66 -14.98 -4.19
CA ARG A 78 8.53 -15.55 -3.44
C ARG A 78 7.74 -16.54 -4.27
N ILE A 79 7.36 -16.19 -5.49
CA ILE A 79 6.64 -17.10 -6.41
C ILE A 79 7.46 -18.36 -6.68
N THR A 80 8.78 -18.23 -6.81
CA THR A 80 9.68 -19.37 -7.09
C THR A 80 9.86 -20.28 -5.88
N LEU A 81 9.83 -19.73 -4.65
CA LEU A 81 10.00 -20.48 -3.41
C LEU A 81 8.72 -21.18 -2.92
N GLY A 82 7.55 -20.82 -3.44
CA GLY A 82 6.23 -21.34 -3.04
C GLY A 82 5.69 -20.71 -1.75
#